data_AF-A0AA43JRP1-F1
#
_entry.id   AF-A0AA43JRP1-F1
#
_cell.length_a   1.000
_cell.length_b   1.000
_cell.length_c   1.000
_cell.angle_alpha   90.00
_cell.angle_beta   90.00
_cell.angle_gamma   90.00
#
_symmetry.space_group_name_H-M   'P 1'
#
loop_
_entity.id
_entity.type
_entity.pdbx_description
1 polymer ?
#
loop_
_entity_poly.entity_id
_entity_poly.type
_entity_poly.pdbx_seq_one_letter_code
_entity_poly.pdbx_strand_id
1 'polypeptide(L)'
;MDRQRYFVKEDFDSAEGAFLPRGTYVWLLSMTEEGDATVEFQKREVLIPGRMVCPSPVPAPPMEKLMEKDPCFARGVEEFDLVYKSDDLLFAFYRCKEHGAWFLEDVRGGIGLYSRFIYLADPPEQTEKEYEKVWRSFHQRADDDLTLLGIMGPMPL
;
A
#
# COMPACT_ATOMS: atom_id res chain seq x y z
N MET A 1 -10.66 13.92 20.94
CA MET A 1 -10.50 13.43 19.55
C MET A 1 -9.42 12.39 19.58
N ASP A 2 -9.70 11.19 19.10
CA ASP A 2 -8.66 10.18 18.94
C ASP A 2 -7.65 10.71 17.92
N ARG A 3 -6.35 10.69 18.26
CA ARG A 3 -5.30 11.07 17.31
C ARG A 3 -5.34 10.05 16.16
N GLN A 4 -5.50 10.54 14.93
CA GLN A 4 -5.49 9.71 13.73
C GLN A 4 -4.10 9.77 13.08
N ARG A 5 -3.53 8.59 12.75
CA ARG A 5 -2.27 8.49 12.02
C ARG A 5 -2.51 8.75 10.54
N TYR A 6 -1.58 9.45 9.90
CA TYR A 6 -1.55 9.67 8.48
C TYR A 6 -0.21 9.20 7.90
N PHE A 7 -0.26 8.75 6.66
CA PHE A 7 0.87 8.31 5.85
C PHE A 7 1.34 9.41 4.90
N VAL A 8 2.66 9.63 4.82
CA VAL A 8 3.28 10.58 3.89
C VAL A 8 3.52 9.92 2.53
N LYS A 9 2.86 10.45 1.49
CA LYS A 9 2.81 9.85 0.15
C LYS A 9 4.06 10.07 -0.70
N GLU A 10 4.79 11.15 -0.46
CA GLU A 10 5.93 11.62 -1.24
C GLU A 10 6.94 12.28 -0.31
N ASP A 11 8.23 12.27 -0.66
CA ASP A 11 9.26 12.96 0.11
C ASP A 11 8.96 14.47 0.17
N PHE A 12 9.13 15.07 1.34
CA PHE A 12 8.95 16.52 1.54
C PHE A 12 10.14 17.11 2.27
N ASP A 13 10.64 18.23 1.76
CA ASP A 13 11.62 19.06 2.44
C ASP A 13 10.95 20.37 2.81
N SER A 14 10.83 20.64 4.11
CA SER A 14 10.25 21.89 4.58
C SER A 14 11.22 23.04 4.39
N ALA A 15 10.70 24.24 4.14
CA ALA A 15 11.53 25.45 4.10
C ALA A 15 12.31 25.71 5.41
N GLU A 16 11.91 25.07 6.49
CA GLU A 16 12.48 25.17 7.84
C GLU A 16 13.51 24.06 8.13
N GLY A 17 13.85 23.23 7.13
CA GLY A 17 14.88 22.20 7.20
C GLY A 17 14.42 20.88 7.83
N ALA A 18 13.12 20.61 7.85
CA ALA A 18 12.58 19.32 8.26
C ALA A 18 12.30 18.45 7.03
N PHE A 19 13.01 17.32 6.94
CA PHE A 19 12.76 16.30 5.92
C PHE A 19 11.74 15.27 6.43
N LEU A 20 10.63 15.11 5.70
CA LEU A 20 9.65 14.05 5.90
C LEU A 20 9.82 13.02 4.77
N PRO A 21 10.34 11.83 5.07
CA PRO A 21 10.45 10.78 4.08
C PRO A 21 9.07 10.24 3.70
N ARG A 22 8.87 9.93 2.42
CA ARG A 22 7.81 9.04 1.96
C ARG A 22 7.84 7.74 2.75
N GLY A 23 6.68 7.17 3.04
CA GLY A 23 6.61 5.94 3.84
C GLY A 23 6.37 6.20 5.32
N THR A 24 6.51 7.44 5.76
CA THR A 24 6.53 7.76 7.19
C THR A 24 5.14 8.07 7.73
N TYR A 25 4.90 7.68 8.98
CA TYR A 25 3.69 8.07 9.71
C TYR A 25 3.87 9.36 10.49
N VAL A 26 2.82 10.16 10.44
CA VAL A 26 2.69 11.40 11.18
C VAL A 26 1.34 11.46 11.87
N TRP A 27 1.23 12.27 12.93
CA TRP A 27 -0.07 12.59 13.52
C TRP A 27 -0.58 13.88 12.92
N LEU A 28 -1.78 13.86 12.34
CA LEU A 28 -2.41 15.09 11.90
C LEU A 28 -2.87 15.88 13.13
N LEU A 29 -2.40 17.11 13.26
CA LEU A 29 -2.78 18.02 14.34
C LEU A 29 -3.92 18.94 13.90
N SER A 30 -3.84 19.47 12.68
CA SER A 30 -4.85 20.34 12.08
C SER A 30 -4.77 20.34 10.56
N MET A 31 -5.84 20.81 9.92
CA MET A 31 -5.91 21.03 8.49
C MET A 31 -6.49 22.42 8.25
N THR A 32 -5.87 23.22 7.40
CA THR A 32 -6.34 24.58 7.07
C THR A 32 -7.42 24.53 5.99
N GLU A 33 -8.19 25.60 5.85
CA GLU A 33 -9.20 25.71 4.78
C GLU A 33 -8.56 25.74 3.38
N GLU A 34 -7.33 26.23 3.29
CA GLU A 34 -6.52 26.29 2.06
C GLU A 34 -5.92 24.92 1.68
N GLY A 35 -6.06 23.91 2.54
CA GLY A 35 -5.66 22.54 2.27
C GLY A 35 -4.24 22.18 2.73
N ASP A 36 -3.63 22.96 3.62
CA ASP A 36 -2.38 22.58 4.30
C ASP A 36 -2.67 21.73 5.54
N ALA A 37 -1.74 20.86 5.89
CA ALA A 37 -1.79 19.98 7.05
C ALA A 37 -0.63 20.30 8.00
N THR A 38 -0.95 20.54 9.28
CA THR A 38 0.06 20.57 10.33
C THR A 38 0.18 19.17 10.91
N VAL A 39 1.39 18.61 10.85
CA VAL A 39 1.63 17.23 11.29
C VAL A 39 2.72 17.15 12.36
N GLU A 40 2.56 16.24 13.31
CA GLU A 40 3.60 15.91 14.29
C GLU A 40 4.49 14.81 13.71
N PHE A 41 5.77 15.13 13.49
CA PHE A 41 6.81 14.19 13.09
C PHE A 41 8.01 14.32 14.04
N GLN A 42 8.43 13.21 14.65
CA GLN A 42 9.56 13.20 15.62
C GLN A 42 9.46 14.28 16.71
N LYS A 43 8.25 14.51 17.25
CA LYS A 43 7.94 15.55 18.26
C LYS A 43 8.15 16.99 17.77
N ARG A 44 8.17 17.22 16.45
CA ARG A 44 8.18 18.54 15.82
C ARG A 44 6.91 18.71 15.00
N GLU A 45 6.40 19.93 14.97
CA GLU A 45 5.32 20.30 14.06
C GLU A 45 5.93 20.68 12.71
N VAL A 46 5.35 20.15 11.64
CA VAL A 46 5.75 20.50 10.27
C VAL A 46 4.49 20.81 9.48
N LEU A 47 4.51 21.95 8.79
CA LEU A 47 3.46 22.34 7.87
C LEU A 47 3.77 21.77 6.48
N ILE A 48 2.84 20.99 5.93
CA ILE A 48 2.95 20.36 4.62
C ILE A 48 1.66 20.56 3.82
N PRO A 49 1.67 20.51 2.49
CA PRO A 49 0.44 20.44 1.71
C PRO A 49 -0.39 19.22 2.13
N GLY A 50 -1.66 19.39 2.46
CA GLY A 50 -2.55 18.31 2.94
C GLY A 50 -2.71 17.18 1.93
N ARG A 51 -2.54 17.47 0.63
CA ARG A 51 -2.45 16.46 -0.42
C ARG A 51 -1.26 15.51 -0.27
N MET A 52 -0.29 15.75 0.61
CA MET A 52 0.86 14.87 0.84
C MET A 52 0.58 13.79 1.88
N VAL A 53 -0.48 13.93 2.66
CA VAL A 53 -0.87 12.95 3.68
C VAL A 53 -2.13 12.18 3.29
N CYS A 54 -2.25 10.96 3.80
CA CYS A 54 -3.43 10.10 3.63
C CYS A 54 -3.76 9.41 4.97
N PRO A 55 -5.03 9.27 5.35
CA PRO A 55 -5.40 8.52 6.54
C PRO A 55 -4.77 7.12 6.58
N SER A 56 -4.35 6.67 7.76
CA SER A 56 -3.96 5.29 8.02
C SER A 56 -5.07 4.57 8.81
N PRO A 57 -5.51 3.38 8.40
CA PRO A 57 -5.08 2.64 7.20
C PRO A 57 -5.48 3.36 5.90
N VAL A 58 -4.65 3.22 4.85
CA VAL A 58 -4.96 3.79 3.53
C VAL A 58 -6.24 3.12 3.02
N PRO A 59 -7.33 3.87 2.76
CA PRO A 59 -8.55 3.27 2.23
C PRO A 59 -8.29 2.66 0.86
N ALA A 60 -8.76 1.45 0.59
CA ALA A 60 -8.69 0.93 -0.76
C ALA A 60 -9.53 1.78 -1.71
N PRO A 61 -9.14 1.87 -2.99
CA PRO A 61 -10.02 2.43 -4.00
C PRO A 61 -11.37 1.69 -4.00
N PRO A 62 -12.49 2.40 -4.20
CA PRO A 62 -13.79 1.76 -4.36
C PRO A 62 -13.80 0.84 -5.58
N MET A 63 -14.64 -0.21 -5.54
CA MET A 63 -14.68 -1.26 -6.58
C MET A 63 -14.89 -0.67 -7.98
N GLU A 64 -15.71 0.37 -8.12
CA GLU A 64 -15.96 1.04 -9.41
C GLU A 64 -14.68 1.58 -10.03
N LYS A 65 -13.80 2.20 -9.24
CA LYS A 65 -12.50 2.71 -9.71
C LYS A 65 -11.52 1.60 -10.05
N LEU A 66 -11.61 0.46 -9.37
CA LEU A 66 -10.80 -0.72 -9.71
C LEU A 66 -11.28 -1.31 -11.04
N MET A 67 -12.60 -1.42 -11.24
CA MET A 67 -13.20 -1.90 -12.50
C MET A 67 -12.90 -1.00 -13.71
N GLU A 68 -12.77 0.31 -13.50
CA GLU A 68 -12.28 1.24 -14.55
C GLU A 68 -10.85 0.90 -15.02
N LYS A 69 -10.03 0.31 -14.16
CA LYS A 69 -8.70 -0.19 -14.52
C LYS A 69 -8.79 -1.53 -15.22
N ASP A 70 -9.54 -2.46 -14.63
CA ASP A 70 -9.73 -3.80 -15.17
C ASP A 70 -11.03 -4.44 -14.67
N PRO A 71 -11.96 -4.85 -15.56
CA PRO A 71 -13.22 -5.48 -15.14
C PRO A 71 -13.03 -6.79 -14.35
N CYS A 72 -11.88 -7.46 -14.43
CA CYS A 72 -11.63 -8.69 -13.67
C CYS A 72 -11.61 -8.46 -12.15
N PHE A 73 -11.44 -7.23 -11.65
CA PHE A 73 -11.54 -6.93 -10.20
C PHE A 73 -12.88 -7.33 -9.57
N ALA A 74 -13.97 -7.37 -10.35
CA ALA A 74 -15.29 -7.76 -9.88
C ALA A 74 -15.62 -9.25 -10.11
N ARG A 75 -14.70 -10.03 -10.68
CA ARG A 75 -14.93 -11.42 -11.05
C ARG A 75 -14.56 -12.40 -9.93
N GLY A 76 -15.18 -13.58 -9.96
CA GLY A 76 -14.82 -14.70 -9.08
C GLY A 76 -13.48 -15.34 -9.48
N VAL A 77 -12.90 -16.13 -8.57
CA VAL A 77 -11.57 -16.76 -8.77
C VAL A 77 -11.55 -17.77 -9.92
N GLU A 78 -12.71 -18.33 -10.26
CA GLU A 78 -12.92 -19.24 -11.37
C GLU A 78 -12.58 -18.62 -12.74
N GLU A 79 -12.58 -17.30 -12.85
CA GLU A 79 -12.25 -16.54 -14.07
C GLU A 79 -10.73 -16.34 -14.26
N PHE A 80 -9.92 -16.90 -13.36
CA PHE A 80 -8.47 -16.74 -13.34
C PHE A 80 -7.73 -18.07 -13.41
N ASP A 81 -6.55 -18.04 -14.01
CA ASP A 81 -5.54 -19.09 -13.88
C ASP A 81 -4.67 -18.76 -12.66
N LEU A 82 -4.55 -19.68 -11.70
CA LEU A 82 -3.51 -19.60 -10.67
C LEU A 82 -2.17 -19.89 -11.33
N VAL A 83 -1.27 -18.90 -11.33
CA VAL A 83 0.04 -19.02 -11.98
C VAL A 83 1.11 -19.46 -10.99
N TYR A 84 1.10 -18.86 -9.80
CA TYR A 84 2.06 -19.15 -8.75
C TYR A 84 1.42 -18.93 -7.38
N LYS A 85 1.80 -19.76 -6.41
CA LYS A 85 1.38 -19.60 -5.02
C LYS A 85 2.57 -19.91 -4.11
N SER A 86 2.82 -19.05 -3.14
CA SER A 86 3.71 -19.35 -2.02
C SER A 86 2.85 -19.48 -0.77
N ASP A 87 2.81 -20.68 -0.19
CA ASP A 87 2.13 -20.92 1.09
C ASP A 87 2.95 -20.36 2.27
N ASP A 88 4.28 -20.31 2.15
CA ASP A 88 5.16 -19.78 3.20
C ASP A 88 5.09 -18.26 3.28
N LEU A 89 5.09 -17.61 2.13
CA LEU A 89 4.99 -16.15 2.01
C LEU A 89 3.54 -15.67 1.84
N LEU A 90 2.58 -16.58 1.81
CA LEU A 90 1.13 -16.33 1.87
C LEU A 90 0.59 -15.43 0.75
N PHE A 91 1.07 -15.60 -0.48
CA PHE A 91 0.59 -14.85 -1.64
C PHE A 91 0.32 -15.75 -2.86
N ALA A 92 -0.48 -15.24 -3.78
CA ALA A 92 -0.78 -15.90 -5.05
C ALA A 92 -0.78 -14.92 -6.22
N PHE A 93 -0.24 -15.35 -7.36
CA PHE A 93 -0.32 -14.65 -8.64
C PHE A 93 -1.38 -15.32 -9.52
N TYR A 94 -2.26 -14.50 -10.07
CA TYR A 94 -3.33 -14.91 -10.96
C TYR A 94 -3.23 -14.22 -12.31
N ARG A 95 -3.74 -14.88 -13.33
CA ARG A 95 -3.87 -14.32 -14.68
C ARG A 95 -5.32 -14.43 -15.14
N CYS A 96 -5.94 -13.31 -15.55
CA CYS A 96 -7.33 -13.34 -16.03
C CYS A 96 -7.41 -14.14 -17.34
N LYS A 97 -8.34 -15.11 -17.43
CA LYS A 97 -8.44 -16.03 -18.58
C LYS A 97 -8.81 -15.34 -19.89
N GLU A 98 -9.55 -14.24 -19.83
CA GLU A 98 -10.07 -13.54 -21.00
C GLU A 98 -9.01 -12.72 -21.74
N HIS A 99 -8.22 -11.93 -21.01
CA HIS A 99 -7.28 -10.96 -21.61
C HIS A 99 -5.86 -11.03 -21.03
N GLY A 100 -5.58 -11.96 -20.12
CA GLY A 100 -4.22 -12.24 -19.67
C GLY A 100 -3.62 -11.23 -18.69
N ALA A 101 -4.41 -10.31 -18.13
CA ALA A 101 -3.90 -9.36 -17.11
C ALA A 101 -3.51 -10.08 -15.82
N TRP A 102 -2.52 -9.52 -15.12
CA TRP A 102 -1.91 -10.15 -13.94
C TRP A 102 -2.36 -9.48 -12.65
N PHE A 103 -2.60 -10.33 -11.64
CA PHE A 103 -3.09 -9.92 -10.34
C PHE A 103 -2.31 -10.62 -9.23
N LEU A 104 -2.10 -9.90 -8.13
CA LEU A 104 -1.53 -10.42 -6.90
C LEU A 104 -2.62 -10.46 -5.82
N GLU A 105 -2.79 -11.58 -5.14
CA GLU A 105 -3.67 -11.75 -3.97
C GLU A 105 -2.79 -11.98 -2.73
N ASP A 106 -3.04 -11.23 -1.67
CA ASP A 106 -2.61 -11.59 -0.32
C ASP A 106 -3.62 -12.61 0.24
N VAL A 107 -3.15 -13.84 0.45
CA VAL A 107 -4.00 -15.01 0.76
C VAL A 107 -4.53 -14.97 2.20
N ARG A 108 -3.92 -14.18 3.10
CA ARG A 108 -4.42 -14.03 4.49
C ARG A 108 -5.09 -12.69 4.77
N GLY A 109 -5.01 -11.72 3.84
CA GLY A 109 -5.56 -10.38 4.04
C GLY A 109 -4.88 -9.61 5.19
N GLY A 110 -3.66 -9.99 5.56
CA GLY A 110 -2.88 -9.30 6.59
C GLY A 110 -2.42 -7.92 6.13
N ILE A 111 -2.26 -7.77 4.81
CA ILE A 111 -1.88 -6.58 4.07
C ILE A 111 -2.89 -6.35 2.92
N GLY A 112 -4.17 -6.59 3.21
CA GLY A 112 -5.21 -6.10 2.34
C GLY A 112 -5.25 -4.57 2.41
N LEU A 113 -4.52 -3.86 1.54
CA LEU A 113 -5.14 -2.70 0.91
C LEU A 113 -6.43 -3.25 0.32
N TYR A 114 -7.56 -3.05 1.01
CA TYR A 114 -8.91 -3.67 0.99
C TYR A 114 -9.55 -4.19 -0.34
N SER A 115 -8.79 -4.51 -1.37
CA SER A 115 -9.16 -5.25 -2.56
C SER A 115 -8.51 -6.63 -2.53
N ARG A 116 -9.31 -7.66 -2.83
CA ARG A 116 -8.87 -9.05 -2.95
C ARG A 116 -7.67 -9.23 -3.88
N PHE A 117 -7.56 -8.38 -4.90
CA PHE A 117 -6.50 -8.41 -5.89
C PHE A 117 -5.79 -7.07 -5.98
N ILE A 118 -4.53 -7.10 -6.39
CA ILE A 118 -3.71 -5.95 -6.79
C ILE A 118 -3.36 -6.15 -8.27
N TYR A 119 -3.73 -5.18 -9.11
CA TYR A 119 -3.36 -5.21 -10.53
C TYR A 119 -1.87 -4.98 -10.73
N LEU A 120 -1.26 -5.76 -11.62
CA LEU A 120 0.14 -5.67 -12.00
C LEU A 120 0.25 -5.15 -13.42
N ALA A 121 0.75 -3.92 -13.57
CA ALA A 121 0.95 -3.30 -14.88
C ALA A 121 2.02 -4.01 -15.71
N ASP A 122 3.06 -4.51 -15.04
CA ASP A 122 4.14 -5.27 -15.64
C ASP A 122 4.15 -6.70 -15.05
N PRO A 123 3.99 -7.75 -15.86
CA PRO A 123 4.03 -9.12 -15.38
C PRO A 123 5.46 -9.50 -14.96
N PRO A 124 5.64 -10.24 -13.85
CA PRO A 124 6.95 -10.77 -13.48
C PRO A 124 7.44 -11.80 -14.49
N GLU A 125 8.75 -11.97 -14.59
CA GLU A 125 9.31 -13.17 -15.23
C GLU A 125 8.81 -14.40 -14.48
N GLN A 126 8.51 -15.50 -15.19
CA GLN A 126 7.93 -16.71 -14.60
C GLN A 126 8.96 -17.53 -13.81
N THR A 127 9.62 -16.88 -12.87
CA THR A 127 10.60 -17.45 -11.95
C THR A 127 10.19 -17.11 -10.53
N GLU A 128 10.36 -18.07 -9.63
CA GLU A 128 10.06 -17.93 -8.20
C GLU A 128 10.69 -16.66 -7.59
N LYS A 129 11.95 -16.38 -7.96
CA LYS A 129 12.69 -15.21 -7.49
C LYS A 129 12.04 -13.88 -7.89
N GLU A 130 11.49 -13.78 -9.09
CA GLU A 130 10.82 -12.55 -9.54
C GLU A 130 9.42 -12.41 -8.92
N TYR A 131 8.68 -13.51 -8.72
CA TYR A 131 7.43 -13.50 -7.95
C TYR A 131 7.65 -13.00 -6.52
N GLU A 132 8.65 -13.55 -5.83
CA GLU A 132 9.01 -13.10 -4.49
C GLU A 132 9.48 -11.65 -4.46
N LYS A 133 10.23 -11.19 -5.45
CA LYS A 133 10.69 -9.81 -5.53
C LYS A 133 9.52 -8.83 -5.73
N VAL A 134 8.56 -9.17 -6.58
CA VAL A 134 7.33 -8.38 -6.73
C VAL A 134 6.55 -8.38 -5.42
N TRP A 135 6.31 -9.55 -4.83
CA TRP A 135 5.67 -9.68 -3.51
C TRP A 135 6.37 -8.82 -2.46
N ARG A 136 7.68 -8.98 -2.26
CA ARG A 136 8.49 -8.20 -1.33
C ARG A 136 8.48 -6.71 -1.65
N SER A 137 8.29 -6.27 -2.90
CA SER A 137 8.17 -4.84 -3.19
C SER A 137 6.83 -4.25 -2.74
N PHE A 138 5.75 -5.04 -2.81
CA PHE A 138 4.45 -4.68 -2.27
C PHE A 138 4.44 -4.80 -0.74
N HIS A 139 5.06 -5.86 -0.21
CA HIS A 139 5.20 -6.11 1.21
C HIS A 139 6.19 -5.18 1.87
N GLN A 140 7.34 -4.84 1.32
CA GLN A 140 8.26 -3.88 1.95
C GLN A 140 7.59 -2.51 2.09
N ARG A 141 6.77 -2.09 1.12
CA ARG A 141 5.92 -0.90 1.28
C ARG A 141 4.91 -1.04 2.42
N ALA A 142 4.43 -2.25 2.68
CA ALA A 142 3.43 -2.52 3.69
C ALA A 142 3.97 -3.02 5.06
N ASP A 143 5.19 -3.54 5.10
CA ASP A 143 5.96 -4.02 6.23
C ASP A 143 6.76 -2.86 6.79
N ASP A 144 7.26 -1.93 5.94
CA ASP A 144 7.68 -0.60 6.40
C ASP A 144 6.48 0.07 7.09
N ASP A 145 5.28 -0.03 6.51
CA ASP A 145 4.04 0.44 7.11
C ASP A 145 3.72 -0.29 8.44
N LEU A 146 3.69 -1.62 8.49
CA LEU A 146 3.34 -2.40 9.69
C LEU A 146 4.40 -2.38 10.81
N THR A 147 5.69 -2.30 10.45
CA THR A 147 6.81 -2.18 11.40
C THR A 147 6.86 -0.76 12.00
N LEU A 148 6.63 0.29 11.20
CA LEU A 148 6.47 1.66 11.70
C LEU A 148 5.16 1.83 12.52
N LEU A 149 4.15 0.99 12.32
CA LEU A 149 2.91 0.97 13.11
C LEU A 149 3.07 0.30 14.50
N GLY A 150 4.17 -0.40 14.77
CA GLY A 150 4.41 -1.10 16.04
C GLY A 150 3.51 -2.33 16.25
N ILE A 151 2.94 -2.87 15.17
CA ILE A 151 2.00 -4.00 15.20
C ILE A 151 2.76 -5.34 15.02
N MET A 152 3.91 -5.31 14.36
CA MET A 152 4.85 -6.43 14.29
C MET A 152 6.24 -6.00 14.78
N GLY A 153 6.88 -6.84 15.60
CA GLY A 153 8.28 -6.67 15.98
C GLY A 153 9.22 -6.91 14.78
N PRO A 154 10.46 -6.38 14.81
CA PRO A 154 11.40 -6.56 13.72
C PRO A 154 11.63 -8.05 13.44
N MET A 155 11.46 -8.47 12.18
CA MET A 155 11.83 -9.82 11.78
C MET A 155 13.37 -9.97 11.85
N PRO A 156 13.89 -11.03 12.49
CA PRO A 156 15.32 -11.32 12.43
C PRO A 156 15.71 -11.68 10.99
N LEU A 157 16.87 -11.16 10.57
CA LEU A 157 17.54 -11.48 9.31
C LEU A 157 17.96 -12.95 9.23
#